data_AF-A0A849KH25-F1
#
_entry.id   AF-A0A849KH25-F1
#
_cell.length_a   1.000
_cell.length_b   1.000
_cell.length_c   1.000
_cell.angle_alpha   90.00
_cell.angle_beta   90.00
_cell.angle_gamma   90.00
#
_symmetry.space_group_name_H-M   'P 1'
#
loop_
_entity.id
_entity.type
_entity.pdbx_description
1 polymer ?
#
loop_
_entity_poly.entity_id
_entity_poly.type
_entity_poly.pdbx_seq_one_letter_code
_entity_poly.pdbx_strand_id
1 'polypeptide(L)'
;MNISKREFLKGLILASLAGGLATSGFPGLFDAAAKDTDAAIPLIPTPHRISNLDGKCRIESGARITYDDPAIENSIRVFKEAIRPFSEIKLENAPRSSANSPKGAIHLEIGPTPEIKEAPPAKGLSPAEQDDLDERYFLHADETGVVIRANSSQGLAMGLTTLLQLFATAPQQDASGIEIPAVRIVDGPHYKWRSFHLDVARHYFTTDEIKTVIDLIAFYKFNALDLHLTDDEAWRIEAARPDGKQPDDEPIYSRADLNEIVAYAQARHITVIPSSDAPGHAAALIRLHPELAMGSNVQRFELTPGVVQHRAWLNPDLPDSFKVYDEIIAYLLEVFPGRWLDIGGDEAFGMPEQLYTKFVRHQHKVAVLAGKKPIACQETMRAGLDRDIVVQHWISTDPKYANMELGAQMGSQQALQLQKMVVKNVQNSLNDLNRAMERELPILLTPFAHSYLDVPYKEASILPAQNALKARLGLRTYRPQTVEEYYNWKPGKSLPGGGKNAHIAGVGAAIWCETIKSFDDLSFLILPRLPGMAQKGWSTVSNSPWQRHSAALPAHGTVWEKSKIGFFKSELIRW
;
A
#
# COMPACT_ATOMS: atom_id res chain seq x y z
N MET A 1 20.68 58.80 -15.66
CA MET A 1 21.93 59.29 -15.07
C MET A 1 22.43 58.26 -14.07
N ASN A 2 23.56 57.62 -14.36
CA ASN A 2 24.28 56.74 -13.45
C ASN A 2 24.79 57.54 -12.25
N ILE A 3 24.85 56.92 -11.08
CA ILE A 3 26.10 56.51 -10.38
C ILE A 3 25.74 56.04 -8.97
N SER A 4 26.21 54.84 -8.65
CA SER A 4 26.23 54.23 -7.32
C SER A 4 27.46 54.66 -6.50
N LYS A 5 27.39 54.33 -5.20
CA LYS A 5 28.47 53.99 -4.24
C LYS A 5 28.84 55.05 -3.20
N ARG A 6 28.69 54.59 -1.95
CA ARG A 6 29.62 54.71 -0.82
C ARG A 6 30.14 56.09 -0.47
N GLU A 7 29.68 56.57 0.67
CA GLU A 7 30.36 57.18 1.83
C GLU A 7 29.16 57.45 2.78
N PHE A 8 29.15 57.16 4.08
CA PHE A 8 30.15 57.50 5.06
C PHE A 8 29.72 56.88 6.40
N LEU A 9 30.55 56.02 6.98
CA LEU A 9 30.53 55.68 8.40
C LEU A 9 30.61 56.96 9.25
N LYS A 10 29.87 57.02 10.38
CA LYS A 10 30.14 57.73 11.65
C LYS A 10 28.87 57.64 12.50
N GLY A 11 28.77 56.84 13.56
CA GLY A 11 29.45 56.86 14.88
C GLY A 11 28.36 56.45 15.91
N LEU A 12 28.59 55.95 17.11
CA LEU A 12 29.74 55.92 18.01
C LEU A 12 29.36 54.99 19.21
N ILE A 13 30.29 54.14 19.67
CA ILE A 13 30.76 53.92 21.08
C ILE A 13 29.75 53.61 22.22
N LEU A 14 29.99 52.82 23.28
CA LEU A 14 30.95 51.79 23.75
C LEU A 14 30.65 51.62 25.27
N ALA A 15 30.51 50.39 25.80
CA ALA A 15 30.77 49.97 27.21
C ALA A 15 30.18 48.56 27.41
N SER A 16 30.81 47.55 28.03
CA SER A 16 32.15 47.39 28.60
C SER A 16 32.31 45.91 28.99
N LEU A 17 33.54 45.42 28.86
CA LEU A 17 34.10 44.09 29.17
C LEU A 17 33.80 43.53 30.57
N ALA A 18 33.68 42.20 30.71
CA ALA A 18 34.78 41.31 31.15
C ALA A 18 34.31 39.89 31.52
N GLY A 19 35.13 38.87 31.20
CA GLY A 19 35.07 37.55 31.84
C GLY A 19 35.07 36.38 30.85
N GLY A 20 36.25 35.99 30.35
CA GLY A 20 36.42 34.83 29.48
C GLY A 20 36.56 33.51 30.23
N LEU A 21 36.24 32.42 29.54
CA LEU A 21 36.94 31.13 29.59
C LEU A 21 36.55 30.34 28.34
N ALA A 22 37.57 29.98 27.55
CA ALA A 22 37.41 29.22 26.33
C ALA A 22 37.22 27.73 26.64
N THR A 23 36.16 27.15 26.09
CA THR A 23 36.09 25.73 25.75
C THR A 23 35.46 25.62 24.37
N SER A 24 36.22 25.08 23.43
CA SER A 24 35.85 24.79 22.05
C SER A 24 34.67 23.83 21.97
N GLY A 25 33.56 24.30 21.38
CA GLY A 25 32.41 23.50 20.96
C GLY A 25 31.61 24.32 19.95
N PHE A 26 31.43 23.79 18.74
CA PHE A 26 30.72 24.42 17.63
C PHE A 26 29.31 24.93 18.05
N PRO A 27 28.97 26.22 17.89
CA PRO A 27 27.61 26.69 18.11
C PRO A 27 26.83 26.88 16.80
N GLY A 28 25.66 26.22 16.75
CA GLY A 28 24.38 26.77 16.28
C GLY A 28 24.31 27.49 14.94
N LEU A 29 23.93 26.75 13.91
CA LEU A 29 23.46 27.27 12.61
C LEU A 29 22.14 26.56 12.24
N PHE A 30 21.09 26.79 13.02
CA PHE A 30 19.73 26.37 12.66
C PHE A 30 18.73 27.37 13.24
N ASP A 31 18.61 28.52 12.60
CA ASP A 31 17.37 29.31 12.66
C ASP A 31 17.33 30.24 11.45
N ALA A 32 17.09 29.65 10.27
CA ALA A 32 16.68 30.41 9.10
C ALA A 32 15.15 30.43 9.07
N ALA A 33 14.58 31.63 9.21
CA ALA A 33 13.14 31.86 9.19
C ALA A 33 12.54 31.40 7.86
N ALA A 34 11.69 30.38 7.91
CA ALA A 34 10.93 29.88 6.77
C ALA A 34 10.06 31.00 6.18
N LYS A 35 10.26 31.31 4.90
CA LYS A 35 9.34 32.16 4.14
C LYS A 35 8.23 31.28 3.57
N ASP A 36 6.99 31.68 3.81
CA ASP A 36 5.78 31.01 3.35
C ASP A 36 5.47 31.39 1.89
N THR A 37 6.42 31.16 0.99
CA THR A 37 6.30 31.50 -0.43
C THR A 37 6.87 30.38 -1.29
N ASP A 38 6.17 29.26 -1.45
CA ASP A 38 6.75 28.12 -2.15
C ASP A 38 5.78 27.37 -3.06
N ALA A 39 6.27 27.07 -4.26
CA ALA A 39 5.74 25.99 -5.07
C ALA A 39 5.74 24.71 -4.23
N ALA A 40 4.58 24.05 -4.12
CA ALA A 40 4.46 22.84 -3.32
C ALA A 40 5.38 21.73 -3.88
N ILE A 41 6.29 21.23 -3.05
CA ILE A 41 7.13 20.09 -3.41
C ILE A 41 6.23 18.84 -3.58
N PRO A 42 6.28 18.16 -4.73
CA PRO A 42 5.32 17.11 -5.08
C PRO A 42 5.69 15.77 -4.44
N LEU A 43 5.66 15.70 -3.10
CA LEU A 43 5.86 14.47 -2.34
C LEU A 43 4.52 13.83 -1.99
N ILE A 44 4.39 12.53 -2.30
CA ILE A 44 3.26 11.70 -1.88
C ILE A 44 3.80 10.38 -1.29
N PRO A 45 3.51 10.05 -0.01
CA PRO A 45 2.69 10.81 0.92
C PRO A 45 3.31 12.15 1.32
N THR A 46 2.46 13.10 1.72
CA THR A 46 2.91 14.39 2.24
C THR A 46 3.63 14.17 3.58
N PRO A 47 4.87 14.69 3.73
CA PRO A 47 5.60 14.55 4.97
C PRO A 47 4.91 15.19 6.17
N HIS A 48 5.23 14.71 7.37
CA HIS A 48 4.74 15.33 8.61
C HIS A 48 5.09 16.83 8.68
N ARG A 49 6.34 17.20 8.39
CA ARG A 49 6.77 18.58 8.23
C ARG A 49 7.72 18.70 7.05
N ILE A 50 7.52 19.74 6.24
CA ILE A 50 8.44 20.18 5.21
C ILE A 50 8.66 21.69 5.33
N SER A 51 9.91 22.12 5.24
CA SER A 51 10.31 23.52 5.21
C SER A 51 11.21 23.72 4.00
N ASN A 52 10.81 24.59 3.08
CA ASN A 52 11.67 24.95 1.96
C ASN A 52 12.75 25.89 2.48
N LEU A 53 13.95 25.72 1.95
CA LEU A 53 15.11 26.53 2.25
C LEU A 53 15.46 27.32 0.99
N ASP A 54 16.15 28.45 1.17
CA ASP A 54 16.65 29.21 0.03
C ASP A 54 17.73 28.40 -0.71
N GLY A 55 17.60 28.29 -2.03
CA GLY A 55 18.58 27.63 -2.88
C GLY A 55 18.17 26.23 -3.35
N LYS A 56 19.17 25.47 -3.81
CA LYS A 56 18.98 24.15 -4.43
C LYS A 56 20.16 23.24 -4.09
N CYS A 57 19.90 21.94 -4.07
CA CYS A 57 20.92 20.91 -3.92
C CYS A 57 21.15 20.24 -5.28
N ARG A 58 22.39 20.24 -5.77
CA ARG A 58 22.78 19.52 -7.00
C ARG A 58 23.51 18.24 -6.61
N ILE A 59 22.98 17.11 -7.08
CA ILE A 59 23.60 15.79 -6.94
C ILE A 59 24.30 15.46 -8.26
N GLU A 60 25.63 15.44 -8.24
CA GLU A 60 26.44 15.16 -9.43
C GLU A 60 26.53 13.66 -9.71
N SER A 61 26.68 13.29 -10.98
CA SER A 61 27.04 11.92 -11.36
C SER A 61 28.44 11.61 -10.81
N GLY A 62 28.58 10.50 -10.08
CA GLY A 62 29.75 10.17 -9.27
C GLY A 62 29.64 10.58 -7.80
N ALA A 63 28.53 11.23 -7.38
CA ALA A 63 28.31 11.53 -5.97
C ALA A 63 28.29 10.25 -5.11
N ARG A 64 28.79 10.38 -3.89
CA ARG A 64 28.92 9.27 -2.94
C ARG A 64 27.73 9.21 -2.00
N ILE A 65 27.24 7.99 -1.77
CA ILE A 65 26.38 7.63 -0.65
C ILE A 65 27.27 7.09 0.46
N THR A 66 27.28 7.78 1.59
CA THR A 66 28.04 7.38 2.78
C THR A 66 27.11 6.90 3.88
N TYR A 67 27.52 5.85 4.57
CA TYR A 67 26.74 5.21 5.63
C TYR A 67 27.67 4.47 6.60
N ASP A 68 27.20 4.33 7.84
CA ASP A 68 27.92 3.63 8.92
C ASP A 68 27.34 2.23 9.21
N ASP A 69 26.07 2.00 8.86
CA ASP A 69 25.34 0.75 9.16
C ASP A 69 25.24 -0.14 7.92
N PRO A 70 25.88 -1.32 7.89
CA PRO A 70 25.76 -2.26 6.76
C PRO A 70 24.33 -2.73 6.49
N ALA A 71 23.41 -2.68 7.46
CA ALA A 71 22.02 -3.07 7.25
C ALA A 71 21.30 -2.19 6.21
N ILE A 72 21.83 -1.02 5.88
CA ILE A 72 21.26 -0.12 4.86
C ILE A 72 21.70 -0.46 3.43
N GLU A 73 22.71 -1.32 3.25
CA GLU A 73 23.31 -1.60 1.92
C GLU A 73 22.27 -2.09 0.90
N ASN A 74 21.37 -2.97 1.33
CA ASN A 74 20.28 -3.44 0.48
C ASN A 74 19.34 -2.29 0.06
N SER A 75 19.02 -1.38 0.98
CA SER A 75 18.18 -0.21 0.67
C SER A 75 18.88 0.75 -0.28
N ILE A 76 20.21 0.92 -0.16
CA ILE A 76 21.00 1.71 -1.11
C ILE A 76 20.98 1.06 -2.51
N ARG A 77 21.13 -0.27 -2.59
CA ARG A 77 21.05 -1.00 -3.87
C ARG A 77 19.69 -0.77 -4.54
N VAL A 78 18.60 -0.96 -3.80
CA VAL A 78 17.23 -0.72 -4.30
C VAL A 78 17.02 0.73 -4.72
N PHE A 79 17.49 1.69 -3.92
CA PHE A 79 17.44 3.12 -4.25
C PHE A 79 18.13 3.41 -5.60
N LYS A 80 19.33 2.87 -5.82
CA LYS A 80 20.06 3.04 -7.10
C LYS A 80 19.37 2.37 -8.28
N GLU A 81 18.75 1.22 -8.08
CA GLU A 81 17.96 0.54 -9.11
C GLU A 81 16.73 1.39 -9.49
N ALA A 82 16.04 1.93 -8.50
CA ALA A 82 14.81 2.71 -8.68
C ALA A 82 15.03 4.08 -9.36
N ILE A 83 16.25 4.62 -9.37
CA ILE A 83 16.58 5.88 -10.07
C ILE A 83 16.61 5.71 -11.59
N ARG A 84 16.99 4.53 -12.07
CA ARG A 84 17.31 4.25 -13.49
C ARG A 84 16.22 4.65 -14.49
N PRO A 85 14.90 4.48 -14.20
CA PRO A 85 13.86 4.85 -15.15
C PRO A 85 13.78 6.35 -15.47
N PHE A 86 14.32 7.21 -14.60
CA PHE A 86 14.19 8.67 -14.77
C PHE A 86 15.50 9.43 -14.78
N SER A 87 16.64 8.83 -14.42
CA SER A 87 17.95 9.48 -14.47
C SER A 87 19.10 8.51 -14.81
N GLU A 88 20.13 9.05 -15.47
CA GLU A 88 21.36 8.35 -15.85
C GLU A 88 22.52 8.56 -14.87
N ILE A 89 22.30 9.30 -13.77
CA ILE A 89 23.37 9.55 -12.80
C ILE A 89 23.90 8.25 -12.20
N LYS A 90 25.20 8.22 -11.95
CA LYS A 90 25.86 7.12 -11.23
C LYS A 90 26.13 7.56 -9.80
N LEU A 91 25.80 6.71 -8.84
CA LEU A 91 26.10 6.96 -7.42
C LEU A 91 27.05 5.88 -6.91
N GLU A 92 28.06 6.28 -6.15
CA GLU A 92 29.07 5.38 -5.58
C GLU A 92 28.80 5.14 -4.09
N ASN A 93 29.13 3.95 -3.58
CA ASN A 93 29.11 3.70 -2.14
C ASN A 93 30.48 4.06 -1.56
N ALA A 94 30.51 4.71 -0.41
CA ALA A 94 31.75 4.95 0.32
C ALA A 94 31.53 4.86 1.84
N PRO A 95 32.48 4.34 2.62
CA PRO A 95 32.42 4.46 4.07
C PRO A 95 32.51 5.94 4.47
N ARG A 96 31.85 6.31 5.57
CA ARG A 96 31.77 7.70 6.06
C ARG A 96 33.14 8.34 6.33
N SER A 97 34.17 7.55 6.63
CA SER A 97 35.54 8.03 6.88
C SER A 97 36.25 8.63 5.65
N SER A 98 35.64 8.62 4.46
CA SER A 98 36.25 9.22 3.26
C SER A 98 36.16 10.75 3.30
N ALA A 99 37.30 11.43 3.53
CA ALA A 99 37.39 12.88 3.77
C ALA A 99 37.16 13.78 2.54
N ASN A 100 37.09 13.22 1.33
CA ASN A 100 36.89 13.98 0.09
C ASN A 100 35.65 13.44 -0.65
N SER A 101 34.47 13.94 -0.31
CA SER A 101 33.27 13.70 -1.11
C SER A 101 33.10 14.84 -2.14
N PRO A 102 32.71 14.54 -3.39
CA PRO A 102 32.24 15.56 -4.33
C PRO A 102 31.06 16.36 -3.75
N LYS A 103 30.78 17.54 -4.30
CA LYS A 103 29.53 18.26 -3.97
C LYS A 103 28.32 17.39 -4.27
N GLY A 104 27.28 17.48 -3.44
CA GLY A 104 26.08 16.66 -3.61
C GLY A 104 26.18 15.26 -3.00
N ALA A 105 27.07 15.06 -2.03
CA ALA A 105 27.16 13.80 -1.29
C ALA A 105 25.85 13.50 -0.54
N ILE A 106 25.52 12.22 -0.42
CA ILE A 106 24.37 11.73 0.35
C ILE A 106 24.92 11.03 1.59
N HIS A 107 24.56 11.53 2.77
CA HIS A 107 24.99 11.01 4.06
C HIS A 107 23.82 10.34 4.76
N LEU A 108 23.95 9.05 5.07
CA LEU A 108 22.98 8.27 5.83
C LEU A 108 23.54 8.03 7.23
N GLU A 109 22.84 8.52 8.24
CA GLU A 109 23.31 8.47 9.63
C GLU A 109 22.29 7.74 10.52
N ILE A 110 22.67 6.56 11.02
CA ILE A 110 21.88 5.88 12.04
C ILE A 110 22.27 6.40 13.43
N GLY A 111 21.28 6.69 14.27
CA GLY A 111 21.52 7.10 15.64
C GLY A 111 20.42 8.01 16.20
N PRO A 112 20.58 8.47 17.46
CA PRO A 112 19.62 9.36 18.09
C PRO A 112 19.37 10.60 17.22
N THR A 113 18.13 10.73 16.74
CA THR A 113 17.70 11.85 15.89
C THR A 113 16.65 12.66 16.64
N PRO A 114 17.01 13.76 17.33
CA PRO A 114 16.05 14.54 18.12
C PRO A 114 14.91 15.14 17.31
N GLU A 115 15.16 15.48 16.03
CA GLU A 115 14.23 16.15 15.13
C GLU A 115 12.98 15.30 14.88
N ILE A 116 13.11 13.97 14.81
CA ILE A 116 11.96 13.09 14.57
C ILE A 116 10.95 13.06 15.72
N LYS A 117 11.25 13.66 16.87
CA LYS A 117 10.27 13.87 17.95
C LYS A 117 9.16 14.84 17.54
N GLU A 118 9.37 15.65 16.52
CA GLU A 118 8.31 16.48 15.94
C GLU A 118 7.22 15.61 15.29
N ALA A 119 7.57 14.43 14.75
CA ALA A 119 6.62 13.48 14.18
C ALA A 119 6.11 12.47 15.24
N PRO A 120 4.79 12.29 15.36
CA PRO A 120 4.22 11.33 16.31
C PRO A 120 4.59 9.88 15.93
N PRO A 121 4.72 8.95 16.89
CA PRO A 121 4.84 7.54 16.60
C PRO A 121 3.64 7.00 15.83
N ALA A 122 3.89 6.04 14.94
CA ALA A 122 2.85 5.35 14.18
C ALA A 122 1.95 4.48 15.07
N LYS A 123 0.67 4.37 14.70
CA LYS A 123 -0.36 3.62 15.43
C LYS A 123 -0.62 2.24 14.81
N GLY A 124 -1.23 1.34 15.56
CA GLY A 124 -1.69 0.04 15.07
C GLY A 124 -0.61 -1.03 15.12
N LEU A 125 -0.74 -2.04 14.27
CA LEU A 125 0.13 -3.23 14.24
C LEU A 125 1.16 -3.14 13.11
N SER A 126 2.30 -3.79 13.27
CA SER A 126 3.30 -3.91 12.21
C SER A 126 3.02 -5.13 11.34
N PRO A 127 3.00 -5.04 10.00
CA PRO A 127 2.99 -6.22 9.16
C PRO A 127 4.33 -6.95 9.19
N ALA A 128 5.44 -6.26 9.49
CA ALA A 128 6.75 -6.89 9.61
C ALA A 128 6.84 -7.81 10.83
N GLU A 129 7.89 -8.63 10.87
CA GLU A 129 8.21 -9.50 12.01
C GLU A 129 8.50 -8.70 13.29
N GLN A 130 9.12 -7.52 13.14
CA GLN A 130 9.44 -6.64 14.25
C GLN A 130 8.29 -5.63 14.48
N ASP A 131 7.77 -5.62 15.71
CA ASP A 131 6.62 -4.79 16.09
C ASP A 131 6.96 -3.30 16.31
N ASP A 132 8.22 -2.99 16.67
CA ASP A 132 8.67 -1.65 17.07
C ASP A 132 9.64 -0.99 16.08
N LEU A 133 9.53 -1.32 14.80
CA LEU A 133 10.28 -0.64 13.75
C LEU A 133 9.92 0.84 13.68
N ASP A 134 10.89 1.71 13.96
CA ASP A 134 10.73 3.16 13.86
C ASP A 134 11.00 3.61 12.42
N GLU A 135 9.94 3.90 11.67
CA GLU A 135 10.01 4.35 10.27
C GLU A 135 10.23 5.86 10.12
N ARG A 136 10.42 6.59 11.24
CA ARG A 136 10.62 8.05 11.22
C ARG A 136 12.04 8.42 10.80
N TYR A 137 12.16 9.53 10.09
CA TYR A 137 13.44 10.04 9.61
C TYR A 137 13.45 11.57 9.52
N PHE A 138 14.66 12.10 9.50
CA PHE A 138 14.98 13.49 9.18
C PHE A 138 15.72 13.51 7.84
N LEU A 139 15.37 14.43 6.95
CA LEU A 139 16.09 14.68 5.70
C LEU A 139 16.38 16.17 5.57
N HIS A 140 17.63 16.51 5.29
CA HIS A 140 18.07 17.86 4.98
C HIS A 140 18.80 17.86 3.64
N ALA A 141 18.46 18.81 2.76
CA ALA A 141 19.14 19.03 1.49
C ALA A 141 19.46 20.51 1.31
N ASP A 142 20.70 20.84 0.99
CA ASP A 142 21.19 22.21 0.78
C ASP A 142 22.27 22.23 -0.33
N GLU A 143 22.96 23.35 -0.54
CA GLU A 143 24.00 23.46 -1.56
C GLU A 143 25.22 22.54 -1.36
N THR A 144 25.36 21.92 -0.18
CA THR A 144 26.46 21.02 0.17
C THR A 144 26.15 19.56 -0.17
N GLY A 145 24.90 19.14 0.02
CA GLY A 145 24.47 17.77 -0.23
C GLY A 145 23.18 17.41 0.51
N VAL A 146 23.02 16.11 0.76
CA VAL A 146 21.86 15.54 1.44
C VAL A 146 22.31 14.79 2.69
N VAL A 147 21.60 15.01 3.79
CA VAL A 147 21.76 14.24 5.03
C VAL A 147 20.42 13.60 5.39
N ILE A 148 20.41 12.29 5.59
CA ILE A 148 19.27 11.53 6.09
C ILE A 148 19.67 10.91 7.43
N ARG A 149 18.92 11.21 8.49
CA ARG A 149 19.13 10.65 9.83
C ARG A 149 17.91 9.88 10.30
N ALA A 150 18.11 8.76 10.98
CA ALA A 150 17.04 8.01 11.62
C ALA A 150 17.54 7.17 12.80
N ASN A 151 16.62 6.80 13.69
CA ASN A 151 16.92 5.88 14.80
C ASN A 151 17.05 4.41 14.35
N SER A 152 16.68 4.09 13.11
CA SER A 152 16.67 2.72 12.57
C SER A 152 17.05 2.71 11.09
N SER A 153 17.50 1.55 10.58
CA SER A 153 17.74 1.34 9.15
C SER A 153 16.47 1.45 8.31
N GLN A 154 15.31 1.08 8.86
CA GLN A 154 14.01 1.25 8.21
C GLN A 154 13.66 2.73 8.02
N GLY A 155 13.93 3.58 9.02
CA GLY A 155 13.74 5.03 8.91
C GLY A 155 14.65 5.62 7.82
N LEU A 156 15.92 5.19 7.75
CA LEU A 156 16.83 5.60 6.66
C LEU A 156 16.28 5.17 5.29
N ALA A 157 15.74 3.96 5.17
CA ALA A 157 15.13 3.49 3.92
C ALA A 157 13.93 4.35 3.50
N MET A 158 13.06 4.75 4.44
CA MET A 158 11.95 5.67 4.15
C MET A 158 12.43 7.07 3.73
N GLY A 159 13.54 7.54 4.30
CA GLY A 159 14.21 8.77 3.87
C GLY A 159 14.76 8.66 2.45
N LEU A 160 15.37 7.53 2.09
CA LEU A 160 15.80 7.25 0.72
C LEU A 160 14.61 7.23 -0.25
N THR A 161 13.46 6.69 0.13
CA THR A 161 12.25 6.74 -0.71
C THR A 161 11.77 8.19 -0.93
N THR A 162 11.88 9.07 0.06
CA THR A 162 11.57 10.50 -0.13
C THR A 162 12.59 11.19 -1.04
N LEU A 163 13.88 10.90 -0.87
CA LEU A 163 14.92 11.39 -1.77
C LEU A 163 14.68 10.90 -3.22
N LEU A 164 14.24 9.66 -3.38
CA LEU A 164 13.90 9.08 -4.68
C LEU A 164 12.78 9.86 -5.35
N GLN A 165 11.74 10.28 -4.61
CA GLN A 165 10.68 11.13 -5.14
C GLN A 165 11.17 12.53 -5.52
N LEU A 166 12.04 13.13 -4.70
CA LEU A 166 12.67 14.42 -5.04
C LEU A 166 13.45 14.30 -6.35
N PHE A 167 14.16 13.20 -6.59
CA PHE A 167 14.85 12.94 -7.85
C PHE A 167 13.89 12.70 -9.02
N ALA A 168 12.90 11.84 -8.81
CA ALA A 168 11.95 11.44 -9.85
C ALA A 168 11.14 12.62 -10.40
N THR A 169 10.79 13.55 -9.50
CA THR A 169 10.00 14.75 -9.80
C THR A 169 10.85 16.00 -10.08
N ALA A 170 12.19 15.88 -10.08
CA ALA A 170 13.09 17.00 -10.33
C ALA A 170 12.86 17.60 -11.74
N PRO A 171 12.64 18.92 -11.86
CA PRO A 171 12.38 19.57 -13.14
C PRO A 171 13.65 19.65 -14.00
N GLN A 172 14.83 19.69 -13.38
CA GLN A 172 16.12 19.80 -14.05
C GLN A 172 16.98 18.59 -13.69
N GLN A 173 17.20 17.75 -14.69
CA GLN A 173 18.07 16.59 -14.60
C GLN A 173 18.70 16.30 -15.96
N ASP A 174 19.97 15.93 -15.95
CA ASP A 174 20.74 15.51 -17.12
C ASP A 174 21.72 14.40 -16.73
N ALA A 175 22.52 13.90 -17.67
CA ALA A 175 23.50 12.84 -17.40
C ALA A 175 24.61 13.26 -16.40
N SER A 176 24.80 14.55 -16.17
CA SER A 176 25.79 15.11 -15.25
C SER A 176 25.26 15.29 -13.82
N GLY A 177 23.95 15.39 -13.62
CA GLY A 177 23.38 15.54 -12.29
C GLY A 177 21.88 15.80 -12.22
N ILE A 178 21.36 15.79 -10.99
CA ILE A 178 19.96 16.09 -10.65
C ILE A 178 19.94 17.30 -9.73
N GLU A 179 19.05 18.25 -9.99
CA GLU A 179 18.84 19.41 -9.12
C GLU A 179 17.51 19.28 -8.35
N ILE A 180 17.59 19.25 -7.02
CA ILE A 180 16.44 19.20 -6.12
C ILE A 180 16.32 20.50 -5.30
N PRO A 181 15.13 20.86 -4.80
CA PRO A 181 14.98 22.01 -3.91
C PRO A 181 15.79 21.81 -2.61
N ALA A 182 16.30 22.90 -2.06
CA ALA A 182 16.85 22.89 -0.71
C ALA A 182 15.69 22.77 0.30
N VAL A 183 15.77 21.79 1.20
CA VAL A 183 14.64 21.40 2.05
C VAL A 183 15.07 20.84 3.40
N ARG A 184 14.19 21.02 4.39
CA ARG A 184 14.19 20.30 5.66
C ARG A 184 12.90 19.50 5.78
N ILE A 185 13.00 18.19 6.02
CA ILE A 185 11.88 17.27 6.15
C ILE A 185 12.01 16.49 7.47
N VAL A 186 10.93 16.46 8.24
CA VAL A 186 10.74 15.52 9.36
C VAL A 186 9.51 14.70 9.05
N ASP A 187 9.62 13.38 9.08
CA ASP A 187 8.56 12.53 8.58
C ASP A 187 8.50 11.15 9.22
N GLY A 188 7.34 10.51 9.08
CA GLY A 188 7.06 9.14 9.47
C GLY A 188 5.56 8.81 9.34
N PRO A 189 5.19 7.52 9.42
CA PRO A 189 3.84 7.10 9.10
C PRO A 189 2.84 7.35 10.22
N HIS A 190 1.57 7.53 9.85
CA HIS A 190 0.44 7.59 10.78
C HIS A 190 0.05 6.20 11.30
N TYR A 191 0.01 5.19 10.41
CA TYR A 191 -0.26 3.79 10.74
C TYR A 191 0.94 2.91 10.41
N LYS A 192 1.23 1.96 11.32
CA LYS A 192 2.26 0.94 11.16
C LYS A 192 1.93 -0.04 10.03
N TRP A 193 0.65 -0.31 9.75
CA TRP A 193 0.22 -1.21 8.67
C TRP A 193 -0.38 -0.46 7.49
N ARG A 194 0.20 -0.66 6.31
CA ARG A 194 -0.19 -0.04 5.03
C ARG A 194 -0.10 -1.09 3.93
N SER A 195 -1.20 -1.80 3.66
CA SER A 195 -1.21 -2.92 2.71
C SER A 195 -1.77 -2.55 1.33
N PHE A 196 -1.31 -3.30 0.34
CA PHE A 196 -1.92 -3.38 -0.98
C PHE A 196 -2.32 -4.84 -1.24
N HIS A 197 -3.58 -5.09 -1.52
CA HIS A 197 -4.10 -6.40 -1.90
C HIS A 197 -4.16 -6.51 -3.42
N LEU A 198 -3.55 -7.56 -3.98
CA LEU A 198 -3.52 -7.85 -5.41
C LEU A 198 -4.22 -9.19 -5.69
N ASP A 199 -5.32 -9.12 -6.44
CA ASP A 199 -6.01 -10.29 -6.97
C ASP A 199 -5.27 -10.88 -8.16
N VAL A 200 -4.61 -12.02 -7.95
CA VAL A 200 -3.96 -12.80 -9.02
C VAL A 200 -4.78 -14.02 -9.44
N ALA A 201 -5.89 -14.30 -8.75
CA ALA A 201 -6.80 -15.39 -9.07
C ALA A 201 -7.64 -15.03 -10.31
N ARG A 202 -8.30 -13.87 -10.34
CA ARG A 202 -9.20 -13.50 -11.45
C ARG A 202 -8.43 -13.12 -12.71
N HIS A 203 -7.24 -12.56 -12.56
CA HIS A 203 -6.31 -12.29 -13.65
C HIS A 203 -4.89 -12.70 -13.24
N TYR A 204 -4.24 -13.54 -14.04
CA TYR A 204 -2.85 -13.90 -13.81
C TYR A 204 -1.92 -12.75 -14.21
N PHE A 205 -0.98 -12.41 -13.33
CA PHE A 205 0.12 -11.50 -13.62
C PHE A 205 1.44 -12.27 -13.59
N THR A 206 2.35 -11.96 -14.51
CA THR A 206 3.71 -12.49 -14.48
C THR A 206 4.47 -12.06 -13.22
N THR A 207 5.53 -12.78 -12.86
CA THR A 207 6.39 -12.40 -11.73
C THR A 207 6.97 -10.99 -11.90
N ASP A 208 7.33 -10.58 -13.12
CA ASP A 208 7.85 -9.24 -13.39
C ASP A 208 6.79 -8.14 -13.29
N GLU A 209 5.54 -8.41 -13.65
CA GLU A 209 4.42 -7.51 -13.40
C GLU A 209 4.16 -7.34 -11.89
N ILE A 210 4.21 -8.42 -11.11
CA ILE A 210 4.09 -8.36 -9.64
C ILE A 210 5.26 -7.56 -9.04
N LYS A 211 6.50 -7.75 -9.52
CA LYS A 211 7.66 -6.93 -9.11
C LYS A 211 7.45 -5.45 -9.41
N THR A 212 6.84 -5.12 -10.55
CA THR A 212 6.48 -3.74 -10.91
C THR A 212 5.44 -3.16 -9.95
N VAL A 213 4.44 -3.95 -9.52
CA VAL A 213 3.51 -3.56 -8.45
C VAL A 213 4.26 -3.30 -7.14
N ILE A 214 5.18 -4.19 -6.75
CA ILE A 214 5.99 -4.06 -5.54
C ILE A 214 6.82 -2.76 -5.57
N ASP A 215 7.47 -2.45 -6.69
CA ASP A 215 8.19 -1.18 -6.88
C ASP A 215 7.27 0.02 -6.70
N LEU A 216 6.07 -0.03 -7.29
CA LEU A 216 5.09 1.06 -7.22
C LEU A 216 4.60 1.30 -5.78
N ILE A 217 4.24 0.24 -5.05
CA ILE A 217 3.75 0.37 -3.67
C ILE A 217 4.88 0.76 -2.71
N ALA A 218 6.12 0.30 -2.94
CA ALA A 218 7.30 0.72 -2.18
C ALA A 218 7.62 2.20 -2.40
N PHE A 219 7.51 2.69 -3.64
CA PHE A 219 7.67 4.11 -3.98
C PHE A 219 6.69 5.02 -3.21
N TYR A 220 5.50 4.50 -2.91
CA TYR A 220 4.48 5.17 -2.10
C TYR A 220 4.47 4.74 -0.62
N LYS A 221 5.52 4.06 -0.15
CA LYS A 221 5.72 3.70 1.27
C LYS A 221 4.65 2.79 1.87
N PHE A 222 3.97 1.97 1.06
CA PHE A 222 3.31 0.77 1.57
C PHE A 222 4.34 -0.19 2.18
N ASN A 223 3.90 -1.11 3.04
CA ASN A 223 4.81 -2.07 3.70
C ASN A 223 4.25 -3.50 3.77
N ALA A 224 3.11 -3.76 3.13
CA ALA A 224 2.57 -5.10 2.99
C ALA A 224 1.93 -5.29 1.60
N LEU A 225 2.13 -6.47 1.03
CA LEU A 225 1.46 -6.98 -0.16
C LEU A 225 0.65 -8.20 0.25
N ASP A 226 -0.67 -8.08 0.20
CA ASP A 226 -1.60 -9.19 0.36
C ASP A 226 -1.86 -9.80 -1.02
N LEU A 227 -1.55 -11.08 -1.19
CA LEU A 227 -1.54 -11.76 -2.47
C LEU A 227 -2.66 -12.80 -2.49
N HIS A 228 -3.75 -12.49 -3.21
CA HIS A 228 -4.94 -13.33 -3.30
C HIS A 228 -4.78 -14.39 -4.38
N LEU A 229 -4.36 -15.57 -3.93
CA LEU A 229 -3.84 -16.64 -4.78
C LEU A 229 -4.92 -17.57 -5.32
N THR A 230 -6.10 -17.60 -4.70
CA THR A 230 -7.10 -18.63 -4.96
C THR A 230 -8.51 -18.05 -4.90
N ASP A 231 -9.36 -18.46 -5.84
CA ASP A 231 -10.77 -18.07 -5.87
C ASP A 231 -11.65 -19.04 -6.67
N ASP A 232 -12.92 -18.69 -6.91
CA ASP A 232 -13.83 -19.45 -7.75
C ASP A 232 -13.29 -19.59 -9.20
N GLU A 233 -12.69 -18.53 -9.75
CA GLU A 233 -12.19 -18.48 -11.13
C GLU A 233 -10.93 -19.33 -11.33
N ALA A 234 -10.04 -19.40 -10.35
CA ALA A 234 -8.69 -19.93 -10.53
C ALA A 234 -8.01 -20.39 -9.24
N TRP A 235 -7.09 -21.34 -9.39
CA TRP A 235 -6.21 -21.82 -8.32
C TRP A 235 -4.74 -21.59 -8.70
N ARG A 236 -4.08 -20.56 -8.16
CA ARG A 236 -2.75 -20.13 -8.67
C ARG A 236 -1.54 -20.79 -8.00
N ILE A 237 -1.75 -21.79 -7.14
CA ILE A 237 -0.67 -22.46 -6.41
C ILE A 237 -0.59 -23.96 -6.73
N GLU A 238 0.54 -24.57 -6.36
CA GLU A 238 0.81 -26.01 -6.58
C GLU A 238 0.06 -26.92 -5.59
N ALA A 239 -0.33 -26.40 -4.41
CA ALA A 239 -0.97 -27.16 -3.35
C ALA A 239 -2.32 -27.76 -3.75
N ALA A 240 -2.68 -28.92 -3.19
CA ALA A 240 -3.98 -29.56 -3.41
C ALA A 240 -4.33 -29.76 -4.90
N ARG A 241 -3.35 -30.19 -5.69
CA ARG A 241 -3.53 -30.57 -7.10
C ARG A 241 -3.35 -32.08 -7.27
N PRO A 242 -4.34 -32.81 -7.81
CA PRO A 242 -4.18 -34.22 -8.12
C PRO A 242 -3.01 -34.47 -9.08
N ASP A 243 -2.20 -35.50 -8.81
CA ASP A 243 -1.03 -35.93 -9.60
C ASP A 243 0.08 -34.87 -9.82
N GLY A 244 0.04 -33.72 -9.14
CA GLY A 244 1.04 -32.65 -9.26
C GLY A 244 1.13 -32.00 -10.64
N LYS A 245 0.14 -32.21 -11.52
CA LYS A 245 0.15 -31.66 -12.89
C LYS A 245 -0.40 -30.24 -12.93
N GLN A 246 0.32 -29.35 -13.61
CA GLN A 246 -0.22 -28.08 -14.08
C GLN A 246 -1.31 -28.35 -15.13
N PRO A 247 -2.47 -27.67 -15.09
CA PRO A 247 -3.38 -27.65 -16.22
C PRO A 247 -2.66 -27.03 -17.41
N ASP A 248 -2.76 -27.63 -18.61
CA ASP A 248 -2.09 -27.12 -19.82
C ASP A 248 -2.60 -25.72 -20.23
N ASP A 249 -3.74 -25.28 -19.67
CA ASP A 249 -4.49 -24.10 -20.07
C ASP A 249 -4.60 -22.99 -18.99
N GLU A 250 -4.05 -23.19 -17.79
CA GLU A 250 -4.15 -22.21 -16.71
C GLU A 250 -2.81 -21.92 -16.01
N PRO A 251 -2.30 -20.66 -16.06
CA PRO A 251 -1.03 -20.32 -15.43
C PRO A 251 -1.12 -20.37 -13.90
N ILE A 252 -0.08 -20.89 -13.27
CA ILE A 252 0.11 -20.95 -11.82
C ILE A 252 1.50 -20.40 -11.45
N TYR A 253 1.67 -19.99 -10.20
CA TYR A 253 2.97 -19.67 -9.63
C TYR A 253 3.60 -20.93 -9.04
N SER A 254 4.82 -21.26 -9.47
CA SER A 254 5.61 -22.28 -8.80
C SER A 254 6.11 -21.79 -7.44
N ARG A 255 6.59 -22.71 -6.59
CA ARG A 255 7.32 -22.33 -5.37
C ARG A 255 8.48 -21.37 -5.65
N ALA A 256 9.20 -21.56 -6.76
CA ALA A 256 10.31 -20.71 -7.14
C ALA A 256 9.84 -19.28 -7.47
N ASP A 257 8.74 -19.13 -8.22
CA ASP A 257 8.15 -17.84 -8.53
C ASP A 257 7.73 -17.09 -7.27
N LEU A 258 7.04 -17.78 -6.34
CA LEU A 258 6.58 -17.18 -5.09
C LEU A 258 7.75 -16.81 -4.17
N ASN A 259 8.78 -17.66 -4.07
CA ASN A 259 9.99 -17.35 -3.30
C ASN A 259 10.73 -16.13 -3.89
N GLU A 260 10.78 -16.01 -5.21
CA GLU A 260 11.36 -14.83 -5.88
C GLU A 260 10.56 -13.57 -5.57
N ILE A 261 9.22 -13.63 -5.63
CA ILE A 261 8.32 -12.52 -5.27
C ILE A 261 8.55 -12.10 -3.81
N VAL A 262 8.60 -13.06 -2.87
CA VAL A 262 8.84 -12.80 -1.44
C VAL A 262 10.19 -12.13 -1.22
N ALA A 263 11.27 -12.65 -1.82
CA ALA A 263 12.61 -12.07 -1.69
C ALA A 263 12.68 -10.65 -2.27
N TYR A 264 12.02 -10.43 -3.42
CA TYR A 264 11.99 -9.12 -4.07
C TYR A 264 11.23 -8.07 -3.26
N ALA A 265 10.11 -8.47 -2.64
CA ALA A 265 9.29 -7.66 -1.73
C ALA A 265 10.06 -7.33 -0.44
N GLN A 266 10.70 -8.33 0.18
CA GLN A 266 11.51 -8.14 1.39
C GLN A 266 12.66 -7.16 1.16
N ALA A 267 13.32 -7.22 0.00
CA ALA A 267 14.37 -6.26 -0.34
C ALA A 267 13.87 -4.81 -0.36
N ARG A 268 12.56 -4.57 -0.45
CA ARG A 268 11.89 -3.26 -0.45
C ARG A 268 11.10 -2.99 0.82
N HIS A 269 11.34 -3.78 1.87
CA HIS A 269 10.63 -3.71 3.14
C HIS A 269 9.11 -3.92 3.03
N ILE A 270 8.68 -4.71 2.04
CA ILE A 270 7.30 -5.14 1.85
C ILE A 270 7.15 -6.55 2.41
N THR A 271 6.22 -6.72 3.36
CA THR A 271 5.84 -8.04 3.86
C THR A 271 4.82 -8.66 2.90
N VAL A 272 5.10 -9.86 2.37
CA VAL A 272 4.11 -10.61 1.58
C VAL A 272 3.23 -11.42 2.52
N ILE A 273 1.92 -11.26 2.38
CA ILE A 273 0.88 -11.96 3.12
C ILE A 273 0.15 -12.85 2.12
N PRO A 274 0.26 -14.17 2.20
CA PRO A 274 -0.52 -15.04 1.35
C PRO A 274 -1.98 -15.02 1.79
N SER A 275 -2.89 -14.91 0.82
CA SER A 275 -4.32 -15.11 1.00
C SER A 275 -4.77 -16.36 0.26
N SER A 276 -5.48 -17.23 0.99
CA SER A 276 -6.27 -18.32 0.42
C SER A 276 -7.64 -18.32 1.06
N ASP A 277 -8.62 -17.88 0.27
CA ASP A 277 -9.97 -17.71 0.76
C ASP A 277 -10.71 -19.05 0.93
N ALA A 278 -11.35 -19.17 2.08
CA ALA A 278 -12.22 -20.27 2.47
C ALA A 278 -13.08 -19.82 3.67
N PRO A 279 -14.27 -20.42 3.91
CA PRO A 279 -14.83 -21.54 3.19
C PRO A 279 -15.50 -21.19 1.86
N GLY A 280 -15.74 -19.91 1.55
CA GLY A 280 -16.26 -19.44 0.26
C GLY A 280 -15.23 -19.56 -0.86
N HIS A 281 -15.55 -19.01 -2.04
CA HIS A 281 -14.62 -18.85 -3.15
C HIS A 281 -13.85 -20.14 -3.55
N ALA A 282 -14.51 -21.29 -3.41
CA ALA A 282 -13.87 -22.60 -3.50
C ALA A 282 -14.11 -23.33 -4.83
N ALA A 283 -14.74 -22.71 -5.83
CA ALA A 283 -15.13 -23.42 -7.06
C ALA A 283 -13.91 -23.94 -7.85
N ALA A 284 -12.78 -23.22 -7.88
CA ALA A 284 -11.57 -23.72 -8.53
C ALA A 284 -11.01 -24.95 -7.82
N LEU A 285 -10.98 -24.94 -6.49
CA LEU A 285 -10.54 -26.10 -5.70
C LEU A 285 -11.45 -27.31 -5.90
N ILE A 286 -12.77 -27.11 -5.95
CA ILE A 286 -13.74 -28.19 -6.19
C ILE A 286 -13.64 -28.76 -7.62
N ARG A 287 -13.21 -27.95 -8.62
CA ARG A 287 -12.90 -28.50 -9.96
C ARG A 287 -11.70 -29.46 -9.91
N LEU A 288 -10.72 -29.19 -9.05
CA LEU A 288 -9.57 -30.07 -8.81
C LEU A 288 -9.95 -31.29 -7.97
N HIS A 289 -10.91 -31.13 -7.07
CA HIS A 289 -11.39 -32.16 -6.14
C HIS A 289 -12.90 -32.37 -6.25
N PRO A 290 -13.40 -33.01 -7.33
CA PRO A 290 -14.84 -33.21 -7.54
C PRO A 290 -15.55 -33.96 -6.42
N GLU A 291 -14.82 -34.76 -5.64
CA GLU A 291 -15.31 -35.44 -4.44
C GLU A 291 -15.77 -34.48 -3.33
N LEU A 292 -15.30 -33.23 -3.35
CA LEU A 292 -15.71 -32.17 -2.42
C LEU A 292 -17.04 -31.51 -2.84
N ALA A 293 -17.57 -31.81 -4.03
CA ALA A 293 -18.89 -31.36 -4.47
C ALA A 293 -19.99 -32.27 -3.90
N MET A 294 -20.65 -31.85 -2.81
CA MET A 294 -21.75 -32.60 -2.20
C MET A 294 -22.92 -31.71 -1.76
N GLY A 295 -24.13 -32.09 -2.20
CA GLY A 295 -25.36 -31.42 -1.80
C GLY A 295 -25.45 -30.02 -2.38
N SER A 296 -25.57 -29.00 -1.54
CA SER A 296 -25.80 -27.61 -1.95
C SER A 296 -24.55 -26.72 -1.89
N ASN A 297 -23.36 -27.31 -1.75
CA ASN A 297 -22.11 -26.55 -1.60
C ASN A 297 -21.49 -26.07 -2.92
N VAL A 298 -22.07 -26.47 -4.06
CA VAL A 298 -21.76 -25.92 -5.38
C VAL A 298 -23.03 -25.28 -5.93
N GLN A 299 -22.92 -24.01 -6.36
CA GLN A 299 -24.04 -23.21 -6.82
C GLN A 299 -23.73 -22.62 -8.19
N ARG A 300 -24.74 -22.60 -9.06
CA ARG A 300 -24.69 -22.01 -10.39
C ARG A 300 -25.73 -20.89 -10.49
N PHE A 301 -25.27 -19.68 -10.76
CA PHE A 301 -26.12 -18.51 -10.92
C PHE A 301 -26.02 -17.98 -12.34
N GLU A 302 -27.11 -17.98 -13.10
CA GLU A 302 -27.18 -17.26 -14.37
C GLU A 302 -27.68 -15.83 -14.13
N LEU A 303 -26.80 -14.84 -14.29
CA LEU A 303 -27.10 -13.44 -13.97
C LEU A 303 -27.94 -12.77 -15.06
N THR A 304 -27.55 -13.00 -16.31
CA THR A 304 -28.25 -12.64 -17.55
C THR A 304 -28.09 -13.79 -18.55
N PRO A 305 -28.89 -13.87 -19.63
CA PRO A 305 -28.74 -14.94 -20.62
C PRO A 305 -27.29 -15.11 -21.08
N GLY A 306 -26.69 -16.28 -20.80
CA GLY A 306 -25.30 -16.60 -21.16
C GLY A 306 -24.19 -16.08 -20.21
N VAL A 307 -24.53 -15.35 -19.15
CA VAL A 307 -23.56 -14.93 -18.10
C VAL A 307 -23.79 -15.77 -16.85
N VAL A 308 -22.92 -16.74 -16.63
CA VAL A 308 -23.04 -17.73 -15.56
C VAL A 308 -21.88 -17.57 -14.57
N GLN A 309 -22.20 -17.53 -13.28
CA GLN A 309 -21.24 -17.60 -12.19
C GLN A 309 -21.35 -18.97 -11.49
N HIS A 310 -20.19 -19.55 -11.20
CA HIS A 310 -20.05 -20.73 -10.36
C HIS A 310 -19.49 -20.26 -9.02
N ARG A 311 -20.21 -20.58 -7.95
CA ARG A 311 -19.78 -20.28 -6.59
C ARG A 311 -19.78 -21.57 -5.81
N ALA A 312 -18.81 -21.76 -4.95
CA ALA A 312 -18.79 -22.93 -4.09
C ALA A 312 -18.22 -22.64 -2.71
N TRP A 313 -18.55 -23.51 -1.76
CA TRP A 313 -17.98 -23.49 -0.43
C TRP A 313 -17.54 -24.87 0.06
N LEU A 314 -16.52 -24.91 0.90
CA LEU A 314 -16.00 -26.13 1.49
C LEU A 314 -16.89 -26.64 2.62
N ASN A 315 -17.39 -27.87 2.48
CA ASN A 315 -18.30 -28.46 3.45
C ASN A 315 -17.54 -29.17 4.59
N PRO A 316 -17.53 -28.64 5.83
CA PRO A 316 -16.76 -29.21 6.94
C PRO A 316 -17.28 -30.56 7.45
N ASP A 317 -18.42 -31.05 6.95
CA ASP A 317 -18.92 -32.40 7.26
C ASP A 317 -18.40 -33.47 6.29
N LEU A 318 -17.69 -33.07 5.22
CA LEU A 318 -16.96 -33.99 4.38
C LEU A 318 -15.60 -34.32 5.01
N PRO A 319 -15.24 -35.61 5.14
CA PRO A 319 -13.97 -36.01 5.75
C PRO A 319 -12.73 -35.35 5.12
N ASP A 320 -12.75 -35.17 3.79
CA ASP A 320 -11.59 -34.67 3.05
C ASP A 320 -11.50 -33.14 3.02
N SER A 321 -12.56 -32.38 3.35
CA SER A 321 -12.52 -30.91 3.26
C SER A 321 -11.47 -30.29 4.16
N PHE A 322 -11.36 -30.71 5.42
CA PHE A 322 -10.32 -30.20 6.30
C PHE A 322 -8.93 -30.74 5.94
N LYS A 323 -8.84 -31.98 5.45
CA LYS A 323 -7.56 -32.54 5.02
C LYS A 323 -6.96 -31.74 3.86
N VAL A 324 -7.76 -31.45 2.84
CA VAL A 324 -7.33 -30.65 1.69
C VAL A 324 -6.98 -29.24 2.13
N TYR A 325 -7.80 -28.61 2.99
CA TYR A 325 -7.48 -27.28 3.52
C TYR A 325 -6.18 -27.25 4.33
N ASP A 326 -5.95 -28.24 5.19
CA ASP A 326 -4.73 -28.32 6.00
C ASP A 326 -3.48 -28.51 5.13
N GLU A 327 -3.58 -29.22 4.00
CA GLU A 327 -2.51 -29.34 3.00
C GLU A 327 -2.19 -27.98 2.35
N ILE A 328 -3.22 -27.20 2.03
CA ILE A 328 -3.08 -25.85 1.46
C ILE A 328 -2.36 -24.94 2.45
N ILE A 329 -2.80 -24.93 3.71
CA ILE A 329 -2.12 -24.13 4.73
C ILE A 329 -0.67 -24.60 4.89
N ALA A 330 -0.41 -25.90 4.99
CA ALA A 330 0.96 -26.41 5.10
C ALA A 330 1.88 -25.92 3.96
N TYR A 331 1.39 -25.89 2.72
CA TYR A 331 2.11 -25.32 1.59
C TYR A 331 2.37 -23.82 1.76
N LEU A 332 1.37 -23.03 2.16
CA LEU A 332 1.54 -21.59 2.37
C LEU A 332 2.56 -21.30 3.49
N LEU A 333 2.58 -22.10 4.55
CA LEU A 333 3.58 -21.97 5.62
C LEU A 333 5.01 -22.23 5.13
N GLU A 334 5.19 -23.14 4.17
CA GLU A 334 6.48 -23.48 3.57
C GLU A 334 7.03 -22.32 2.70
N VAL A 335 6.16 -21.72 1.88
CA VAL A 335 6.54 -20.69 0.89
C VAL A 335 6.61 -19.29 1.51
N PHE A 336 5.75 -18.99 2.48
CA PHE A 336 5.61 -17.66 3.05
C PHE A 336 6.09 -17.65 4.51
N PRO A 337 7.34 -17.23 4.78
CA PRO A 337 7.91 -17.28 6.12
C PRO A 337 7.30 -16.24 7.08
N GLY A 338 6.69 -15.17 6.55
CA GLY A 338 6.11 -14.09 7.35
C GLY A 338 5.01 -14.56 8.32
N ARG A 339 4.86 -13.92 9.47
CA ARG A 339 3.94 -14.34 10.54
C ARG A 339 2.45 -14.18 10.22
N TRP A 340 2.08 -13.56 9.11
CA TRP A 340 0.69 -13.31 8.74
C TRP A 340 0.20 -14.30 7.69
N LEU A 341 -1.08 -14.65 7.78
CA LEU A 341 -1.78 -15.49 6.82
C LEU A 341 -3.21 -14.93 6.71
N ASP A 342 -3.65 -14.59 5.52
CA ASP A 342 -5.06 -14.27 5.29
C ASP A 342 -5.83 -15.55 4.98
N ILE A 343 -6.86 -15.82 5.78
CA ILE A 343 -7.71 -17.00 5.68
C ILE A 343 -9.07 -16.68 5.01
N GLY A 344 -9.28 -15.44 4.58
CA GLY A 344 -10.47 -14.95 3.90
C GLY A 344 -11.73 -15.03 4.77
N GLY A 345 -12.73 -15.76 4.30
CA GLY A 345 -13.96 -16.06 5.03
C GLY A 345 -15.16 -15.20 4.62
N ASP A 346 -15.05 -14.45 3.54
CA ASP A 346 -16.15 -13.71 2.93
C ASP A 346 -17.05 -14.59 2.05
N GLU A 347 -18.20 -14.03 1.69
CA GLU A 347 -19.10 -14.49 0.62
C GLU A 347 -19.36 -16.01 0.49
N ALA A 348 -19.36 -16.76 1.59
CA ALA A 348 -19.78 -18.16 1.66
C ALA A 348 -21.31 -18.31 1.48
N PHE A 349 -21.83 -17.79 0.37
CA PHE A 349 -23.25 -17.64 0.09
C PHE A 349 -23.94 -19.01 0.07
N GLY A 350 -25.09 -19.08 0.74
CA GLY A 350 -25.86 -20.32 0.88
C GLY A 350 -25.29 -21.33 1.87
N MET A 351 -24.13 -21.07 2.50
CA MET A 351 -23.59 -21.94 3.55
C MET A 351 -24.40 -21.78 4.85
N PRO A 352 -24.86 -22.88 5.48
CA PRO A 352 -25.47 -22.83 6.81
C PRO A 352 -24.51 -22.26 7.86
N GLU A 353 -24.99 -21.38 8.74
CA GLU A 353 -24.18 -20.68 9.75
C GLU A 353 -23.40 -21.62 10.68
N GLN A 354 -23.97 -22.78 11.02
CA GLN A 354 -23.31 -23.79 11.85
C GLN A 354 -22.10 -24.41 11.13
N LEU A 355 -22.21 -24.67 9.82
CA LEU A 355 -21.10 -25.17 9.02
C LEU A 355 -20.04 -24.08 8.84
N TYR A 356 -20.45 -22.84 8.53
CA TYR A 356 -19.53 -21.71 8.43
C TYR A 356 -18.71 -21.53 9.71
N THR A 357 -19.39 -21.53 10.87
CA THR A 357 -18.74 -21.42 12.18
C THR A 357 -17.79 -22.58 12.45
N LYS A 358 -18.17 -23.81 12.10
CA LYS A 358 -17.32 -25.00 12.24
C LYS A 358 -16.04 -24.87 11.40
N PHE A 359 -16.18 -24.41 10.16
CA PHE A 359 -15.05 -24.26 9.24
C PHE A 359 -14.11 -23.12 9.67
N VAL A 360 -14.64 -21.92 9.93
CA VAL A 360 -13.85 -20.76 10.36
C VAL A 360 -13.07 -21.02 11.65
N ARG A 361 -13.67 -21.73 12.62
CA ARG A 361 -12.95 -22.14 13.84
C ARG A 361 -11.79 -23.10 13.56
N HIS A 362 -11.94 -23.97 12.58
CA HIS A 362 -10.85 -24.86 12.14
C HIS A 362 -9.73 -24.06 11.47
N GLN A 363 -10.04 -23.18 10.52
CA GLN A 363 -9.06 -22.31 9.85
C GLN A 363 -8.25 -21.48 10.85
N HIS A 364 -8.95 -20.79 11.76
CA HIS A 364 -8.32 -20.00 12.82
C HIS A 364 -7.40 -20.86 13.69
N LYS A 365 -7.88 -22.01 14.16
CA LYS A 365 -7.09 -22.92 15.00
C LYS A 365 -5.84 -23.42 14.28
N VAL A 366 -5.95 -23.81 13.01
CA VAL A 366 -4.81 -24.32 12.22
C VAL A 366 -3.76 -23.23 12.03
N ALA A 367 -4.17 -22.01 11.65
CA ALA A 367 -3.27 -20.87 11.49
C ALA A 367 -2.52 -20.54 12.81
N VAL A 368 -3.25 -20.48 13.93
CA VAL A 368 -2.67 -20.17 15.24
C VAL A 368 -1.72 -21.27 15.72
N LEU A 369 -2.09 -22.55 15.57
CA LEU A 369 -1.22 -23.68 15.95
C LEU A 369 0.05 -23.75 15.08
N ALA A 370 -0.02 -23.24 13.85
CA ALA A 370 1.14 -23.08 12.97
C ALA A 370 2.02 -21.87 13.31
N GLY A 371 1.68 -21.10 14.36
CA GLY A 371 2.43 -19.91 14.77
C GLY A 371 2.19 -18.68 13.90
N LYS A 372 1.17 -18.71 13.02
CA LYS A 372 0.75 -17.55 12.24
C LYS A 372 -0.30 -16.73 12.99
N LYS A 373 -0.44 -15.48 12.57
CA LYS A 373 -1.49 -14.55 12.99
C LYS A 373 -2.49 -14.42 11.83
N PRO A 374 -3.71 -14.97 11.97
CA PRO A 374 -4.69 -14.93 10.90
C PRO A 374 -5.23 -13.51 10.70
N ILE A 375 -5.43 -13.16 9.43
CA ILE A 375 -6.26 -12.05 8.96
C ILE A 375 -7.51 -12.68 8.35
N ALA A 376 -8.68 -12.10 8.57
CA ALA A 376 -9.91 -12.63 7.99
C ALA A 376 -10.97 -11.54 7.81
N CYS A 377 -11.84 -11.73 6.83
CA CYS A 377 -13.00 -10.88 6.57
C CYS A 377 -13.90 -10.78 7.81
N GLN A 378 -14.54 -9.62 7.98
CA GLN A 378 -15.37 -9.31 9.16
C GLN A 378 -16.43 -10.37 9.46
N GLU A 379 -16.98 -11.04 8.45
CA GLU A 379 -17.94 -12.14 8.58
C GLU A 379 -17.49 -13.26 9.52
N THR A 380 -16.19 -13.51 9.64
CA THR A 380 -15.64 -14.56 10.53
C THR A 380 -15.98 -14.33 12.00
N MET A 381 -16.35 -13.10 12.40
CA MET A 381 -16.80 -12.80 13.76
C MET A 381 -18.06 -13.55 14.17
N ARG A 382 -18.85 -14.02 13.20
CA ARG A 382 -20.01 -14.91 13.42
C ARG A 382 -19.61 -16.22 14.07
N ALA A 383 -18.37 -16.68 13.86
CA ALA A 383 -17.85 -17.90 14.46
C ALA A 383 -17.49 -17.74 15.95
N GLY A 384 -17.56 -16.53 16.49
CA GLY A 384 -17.28 -16.27 17.91
C GLY A 384 -15.80 -16.18 18.27
N LEU A 385 -14.93 -15.79 17.33
CA LEU A 385 -13.50 -15.59 17.56
C LEU A 385 -13.24 -14.36 18.45
N ASP A 386 -12.39 -14.49 19.45
CA ASP A 386 -12.19 -13.47 20.50
C ASP A 386 -10.72 -13.08 20.76
N ARG A 387 -9.77 -13.70 20.06
CA ARG A 387 -8.34 -13.38 20.14
C ARG A 387 -7.58 -13.90 18.92
N ASP A 388 -6.31 -13.51 18.83
CA ASP A 388 -5.35 -14.03 17.86
C ASP A 388 -5.85 -13.92 16.42
N ILE A 389 -6.47 -12.78 16.06
CA ILE A 389 -6.96 -12.51 14.71
C ILE A 389 -6.97 -11.00 14.44
N VAL A 390 -6.70 -10.61 13.18
CA VAL A 390 -6.95 -9.26 12.66
C VAL A 390 -8.18 -9.31 11.77
N VAL A 391 -9.16 -8.46 12.06
CA VAL A 391 -10.43 -8.41 11.33
C VAL A 391 -10.31 -7.43 10.16
N GLN A 392 -10.42 -7.92 8.94
CA GLN A 392 -10.45 -7.09 7.74
C GLN A 392 -11.87 -6.52 7.55
N HIS A 393 -11.97 -5.19 7.66
CA HIS A 393 -13.22 -4.46 7.45
C HIS A 393 -13.31 -3.99 6.00
N TRP A 394 -14.06 -4.73 5.19
CA TRP A 394 -14.24 -4.46 3.76
C TRP A 394 -15.65 -3.99 3.40
N ILE A 395 -16.69 -4.36 4.17
CA ILE A 395 -18.08 -4.02 3.83
C ILE A 395 -18.45 -2.63 4.35
N SER A 396 -18.63 -1.69 3.42
CA SER A 396 -19.34 -0.44 3.67
C SER A 396 -20.85 -0.63 3.60
N THR A 397 -21.57 -0.13 4.60
CA THR A 397 -23.03 -0.35 4.71
C THR A 397 -23.84 0.88 4.31
N ASP A 398 -23.18 1.94 3.88
CA ASP A 398 -23.84 3.12 3.31
C ASP A 398 -24.29 2.79 1.87
N PRO A 399 -25.60 2.70 1.62
CA PRO A 399 -26.14 2.23 0.36
C PRO A 399 -25.80 3.14 -0.82
N LYS A 400 -25.34 4.38 -0.57
CA LYS A 400 -24.93 5.30 -1.66
C LYS A 400 -23.69 4.82 -2.42
N TYR A 401 -22.93 3.86 -1.89
CA TYR A 401 -21.74 3.31 -2.56
C TYR A 401 -22.06 2.10 -3.44
N ALA A 402 -23.27 1.56 -3.38
CA ALA A 402 -23.74 0.51 -4.27
C ALA A 402 -24.39 1.10 -5.53
N ASN A 403 -24.21 0.44 -6.67
CA ASN A 403 -24.92 0.76 -7.91
C ASN A 403 -26.30 0.11 -7.93
N MET A 404 -27.31 0.87 -7.49
CA MET A 404 -28.69 0.37 -7.40
C MET A 404 -29.34 0.12 -8.77
N GLU A 405 -28.84 0.73 -9.85
CA GLU A 405 -29.43 0.60 -11.19
C GLU A 405 -29.12 -0.76 -11.84
N LEU A 406 -27.94 -1.32 -11.56
CA LEU A 406 -27.55 -2.64 -12.08
C LEU A 406 -28.40 -3.76 -11.49
N GLY A 407 -28.79 -3.65 -10.22
CA GLY A 407 -29.67 -4.61 -9.55
C GLY A 407 -31.07 -4.70 -10.18
N ALA A 408 -31.54 -3.65 -10.85
CA ALA A 408 -32.83 -3.64 -11.55
C ALA A 408 -32.77 -4.31 -12.94
N GLN A 409 -31.57 -4.50 -13.50
CA GLN A 409 -31.35 -5.10 -14.82
C GLN A 409 -31.13 -6.62 -14.76
N MET A 410 -30.93 -7.18 -13.56
CA MET A 410 -30.81 -8.63 -13.34
C MET A 410 -32.19 -9.30 -13.46
N GLY A 411 -32.44 -9.92 -14.61
CA GLY A 411 -33.77 -10.44 -14.95
C GLY A 411 -34.07 -11.88 -14.51
N SER A 412 -33.07 -12.66 -14.11
CA SER A 412 -33.27 -14.07 -13.76
C SER A 412 -33.69 -14.27 -12.29
N GLN A 413 -34.47 -15.31 -12.02
CA GLN A 413 -34.84 -15.68 -10.65
C GLN A 413 -33.62 -16.03 -9.79
N GLN A 414 -32.58 -16.62 -10.39
CA GLN A 414 -31.32 -16.97 -9.73
C GLN A 414 -30.53 -15.71 -9.36
N ALA A 415 -30.51 -14.70 -10.23
CA ALA A 415 -29.87 -13.42 -9.95
C ALA A 415 -30.55 -12.69 -8.78
N LEU A 416 -31.88 -12.71 -8.72
CA LEU A 416 -32.64 -12.16 -7.60
C LEU A 416 -32.37 -12.92 -6.28
N GLN A 417 -32.18 -14.24 -6.33
CA GLN A 417 -31.78 -15.02 -5.15
C GLN A 417 -30.39 -14.62 -4.65
N LEU A 418 -29.41 -14.51 -5.55
CA LEU A 418 -28.06 -14.04 -5.20
C LEU A 418 -28.11 -12.63 -4.61
N GLN A 419 -28.87 -11.71 -5.21
CA GLN A 419 -29.03 -10.35 -4.71
C GLN A 419 -29.59 -10.33 -3.27
N LYS A 420 -30.59 -11.18 -2.97
CA LYS A 420 -31.12 -11.30 -1.60
C LYS A 420 -30.06 -11.81 -0.61
N MET A 421 -29.21 -12.74 -1.03
CA MET A 421 -28.10 -13.24 -0.20
C MET A 421 -27.07 -12.13 0.08
N VAL A 422 -26.69 -11.37 -0.95
CA VAL A 422 -25.77 -10.24 -0.83
C VAL A 422 -26.32 -9.18 0.13
N VAL A 423 -27.58 -8.76 -0.05
CA VAL A 423 -28.23 -7.77 0.84
C VAL A 423 -28.23 -8.26 2.29
N LYS A 424 -28.57 -9.53 2.52
CA LYS A 424 -28.53 -10.13 3.86
C LYS A 424 -27.10 -10.15 4.42
N ASN A 425 -26.09 -10.48 3.63
CA ASN A 425 -24.70 -10.47 4.07
C ASN A 425 -24.24 -9.07 4.50
N VAL A 426 -24.52 -8.05 3.68
CA VAL A 426 -24.19 -6.65 4.01
C VAL A 426 -24.88 -6.20 5.30
N GLN A 427 -26.15 -6.55 5.49
CA GLN A 427 -26.88 -6.23 6.73
C GLN A 427 -26.28 -6.91 7.96
N ASN A 428 -25.91 -8.19 7.86
CA ASN A 428 -25.28 -8.93 8.95
C ASN A 428 -23.91 -8.37 9.34
N SER A 429 -23.18 -7.86 8.35
CA SER A 429 -21.81 -7.38 8.49
C SER A 429 -21.65 -6.16 9.40
N LEU A 430 -22.72 -5.38 9.61
CA LEU A 430 -22.77 -4.34 10.66
C LEU A 430 -22.53 -4.94 12.06
N ASN A 431 -23.21 -6.04 12.36
CA ASN A 431 -23.09 -6.69 13.66
C ASN A 431 -21.72 -7.36 13.81
N ASP A 432 -21.16 -7.85 12.72
CA ASP A 432 -19.85 -8.50 12.73
C ASP A 432 -18.73 -7.53 13.12
N LEU A 433 -18.74 -6.32 12.56
CA LEU A 433 -17.79 -5.28 12.93
C LEU A 433 -17.99 -4.79 14.38
N ASN A 434 -19.24 -4.68 14.84
CA ASN A 434 -19.52 -4.35 16.24
C ASN A 434 -18.97 -5.41 17.20
N ARG A 435 -19.11 -6.70 16.87
CA ARG A 435 -18.51 -7.80 17.67
C ARG A 435 -16.99 -7.69 17.74
N ALA A 436 -16.33 -7.34 16.65
CA ALA A 436 -14.88 -7.12 16.64
C ALA A 436 -14.48 -5.97 17.58
N MET A 437 -15.21 -4.84 17.52
CA MET A 437 -14.95 -3.68 18.39
C MET A 437 -15.25 -3.97 19.87
N GLU A 438 -16.34 -4.67 20.18
CA GLU A 438 -16.71 -5.07 21.55
C GLU A 438 -15.67 -6.00 22.19
N ARG A 439 -14.97 -6.79 21.37
CA ARG A 439 -13.90 -7.70 21.79
C ARG A 439 -12.51 -7.06 21.72
N GLU A 440 -12.42 -5.78 21.38
CA GLU A 440 -11.16 -5.03 21.22
C GLU A 440 -10.18 -5.66 20.20
N LEU A 441 -10.72 -6.41 19.24
CA LEU A 441 -9.92 -7.05 18.20
C LEU A 441 -9.31 -6.00 17.25
N PRO A 442 -8.07 -6.19 16.78
CA PRO A 442 -7.47 -5.32 15.78
C PRO A 442 -8.26 -5.36 14.47
N ILE A 443 -8.53 -4.17 13.89
CA ILE A 443 -9.30 -4.00 12.65
C ILE A 443 -8.40 -3.40 11.57
N LEU A 444 -8.22 -4.11 10.46
CA LEU A 444 -7.58 -3.60 9.25
C LEU A 444 -8.65 -2.95 8.35
N LEU A 445 -8.48 -1.67 8.03
CA LEU A 445 -9.49 -0.91 7.29
C LEU A 445 -9.25 -1.01 5.78
N THR A 446 -10.13 -1.75 5.08
CA THR A 446 -10.16 -1.88 3.62
C THR A 446 -11.57 -1.70 3.03
N PRO A 447 -12.39 -0.74 3.49
CA PRO A 447 -13.79 -0.64 3.08
C PRO A 447 -13.92 -0.40 1.56
N PHE A 448 -14.76 -1.18 0.86
CA PHE A 448 -14.89 -1.10 -0.60
C PHE A 448 -15.26 0.32 -1.08
N ALA A 449 -16.01 1.07 -0.26
CA ALA A 449 -16.38 2.44 -0.58
C ALA A 449 -15.19 3.39 -0.77
N HIS A 450 -14.03 3.07 -0.20
CA HIS A 450 -12.90 3.99 -0.12
C HIS A 450 -11.54 3.34 -0.43
N SER A 451 -11.49 2.02 -0.52
CA SER A 451 -10.24 1.27 -0.57
C SER A 451 -10.18 0.22 -1.67
N TYR A 452 -11.28 -0.02 -2.41
CA TYR A 452 -11.29 -0.87 -3.61
C TYR A 452 -11.01 -0.06 -4.88
N LEU A 453 -9.85 -0.32 -5.49
CA LEU A 453 -9.35 0.39 -6.65
C LEU A 453 -10.00 -0.07 -7.96
N ASP A 454 -10.77 -1.15 -7.93
CA ASP A 454 -11.63 -1.62 -9.01
C ASP A 454 -12.99 -0.91 -9.04
N VAL A 455 -13.24 0.04 -8.12
CA VAL A 455 -14.35 0.99 -8.25
C VAL A 455 -14.18 1.80 -9.56
N PRO A 456 -15.20 1.92 -10.42
CA PRO A 456 -15.08 2.66 -11.68
C PRO A 456 -14.85 4.17 -11.50
N TYR A 457 -14.10 4.79 -12.40
CA TYR A 457 -13.97 6.26 -12.46
C TYR A 457 -15.25 6.93 -12.98
N LYS A 458 -15.69 7.97 -12.27
CA LYS A 458 -16.88 8.73 -12.60
C LYS A 458 -16.62 9.82 -13.65
N GLU A 459 -15.59 10.63 -13.45
CA GLU A 459 -15.21 11.73 -14.34
C GLU A 459 -14.69 11.23 -15.70
N ALA A 460 -14.58 12.15 -16.67
CA ALA A 460 -13.98 11.82 -17.96
C ALA A 460 -12.44 11.86 -17.89
N SER A 461 -11.80 11.21 -18.86
CA SER A 461 -10.37 11.43 -19.12
C SER A 461 -10.15 12.63 -20.04
N ILE A 462 -9.06 13.37 -19.83
CA ILE A 462 -8.57 14.37 -20.79
C ILE A 462 -8.08 13.74 -22.11
N LEU A 463 -7.85 12.42 -22.12
CA LEU A 463 -7.52 11.65 -23.32
C LEU A 463 -8.77 10.88 -23.76
N PRO A 464 -9.46 11.28 -24.85
CA PRO A 464 -10.71 10.65 -25.27
C PRO A 464 -10.64 9.12 -25.45
N ALA A 465 -9.49 8.60 -25.89
CA ALA A 465 -9.26 7.16 -26.05
C ALA A 465 -9.41 6.36 -24.75
N GLN A 466 -9.14 6.97 -23.59
CA GLN A 466 -9.27 6.32 -22.29
C GLN A 466 -10.73 6.12 -21.85
N ASN A 467 -11.68 6.84 -22.44
CA ASN A 467 -13.09 6.70 -22.07
C ASN A 467 -13.68 5.33 -22.46
N ALA A 468 -13.14 4.69 -23.51
CA ALA A 468 -13.51 3.32 -23.87
C ALA A 468 -13.02 2.29 -22.82
N LEU A 469 -11.78 2.44 -22.34
CA LEU A 469 -11.26 1.62 -21.24
C LEU A 469 -12.08 1.84 -19.96
N LYS A 470 -12.35 3.11 -19.60
CA LYS A 470 -13.21 3.47 -18.45
C LYS A 470 -14.58 2.80 -18.51
N ALA A 471 -15.18 2.73 -19.70
CA ALA A 471 -16.47 2.10 -19.93
C ALA A 471 -16.45 0.55 -19.83
N ARG A 472 -15.27 -0.08 -19.86
CA ARG A 472 -15.11 -1.52 -19.64
C ARG A 472 -14.64 -1.88 -18.23
N LEU A 473 -13.74 -1.07 -17.66
CA LEU A 473 -13.02 -1.39 -16.43
C LEU A 473 -13.78 -1.00 -15.16
N GLY A 474 -13.54 -1.78 -14.12
CA GLY A 474 -14.09 -1.64 -12.78
C GLY A 474 -15.45 -2.30 -12.61
N LEU A 475 -15.67 -2.89 -11.43
CA LEU A 475 -16.86 -3.69 -11.16
C LEU A 475 -18.11 -2.79 -11.09
N ARG A 476 -19.11 -3.13 -11.90
CA ARG A 476 -20.30 -2.28 -12.12
C ARG A 476 -21.30 -2.29 -10.96
N THR A 477 -21.12 -3.19 -10.00
CA THR A 477 -21.90 -3.23 -8.75
C THR A 477 -21.56 -2.08 -7.81
N TYR A 478 -20.38 -1.48 -7.95
CA TYR A 478 -20.01 -0.26 -7.22
C TYR A 478 -20.52 0.99 -7.92
N ARG A 479 -20.93 1.98 -7.14
CA ARG A 479 -21.16 3.33 -7.68
C ARG A 479 -19.83 3.89 -8.20
N PRO A 480 -19.74 4.37 -9.45
CA PRO A 480 -18.56 5.09 -9.91
C PRO A 480 -18.24 6.29 -9.01
N GLN A 481 -16.95 6.55 -8.77
CA GLN A 481 -16.48 7.66 -7.93
C GLN A 481 -15.42 8.47 -8.65
N THR A 482 -15.33 9.77 -8.33
CA THR A 482 -14.22 10.58 -8.81
C THR A 482 -12.93 10.29 -8.03
N VAL A 483 -11.76 10.62 -8.61
CA VAL A 483 -10.50 10.54 -7.86
C VAL A 483 -10.57 11.37 -6.58
N GLU A 484 -11.24 12.53 -6.60
CA GLU A 484 -11.46 13.38 -5.43
C GLU A 484 -12.40 12.74 -4.39
N GLU A 485 -13.57 12.23 -4.81
CA GLU A 485 -14.51 11.54 -3.92
C GLU A 485 -13.83 10.36 -3.23
N TYR A 486 -13.04 9.60 -3.99
CA TYR A 486 -12.30 8.44 -3.51
C TYR A 486 -11.18 8.85 -2.53
N TYR A 487 -10.51 9.97 -2.77
CA TYR A 487 -9.53 10.53 -1.84
C TYR A 487 -10.16 11.05 -0.54
N ASN A 488 -11.36 11.63 -0.60
CA ASN A 488 -11.96 12.38 0.51
C ASN A 488 -12.62 11.48 1.57
N TRP A 489 -11.83 10.59 2.17
CA TRP A 489 -12.20 9.81 3.34
C TRP A 489 -11.16 9.91 4.47
N LYS A 490 -11.59 9.53 5.67
CA LYS A 490 -10.78 9.51 6.90
C LYS A 490 -10.90 8.11 7.52
N PRO A 491 -9.83 7.29 7.56
CA PRO A 491 -9.92 5.90 7.98
C PRO A 491 -10.63 5.68 9.32
N GLY A 492 -10.22 6.38 10.38
CA GLY A 492 -10.85 6.22 11.69
C GLY A 492 -12.32 6.70 11.77
N LYS A 493 -12.83 7.41 10.76
CA LYS A 493 -14.22 7.90 10.70
C LYS A 493 -15.13 7.05 9.81
N SER A 494 -14.59 6.07 9.07
CA SER A 494 -15.43 5.16 8.28
C SER A 494 -16.14 4.10 9.13
N LEU A 495 -15.67 3.88 10.36
CA LEU A 495 -16.24 2.91 11.29
C LEU A 495 -17.55 3.40 11.93
N PRO A 496 -18.45 2.47 12.33
CA PRO A 496 -19.65 2.79 13.11
C PRO A 496 -19.31 3.61 14.37
N GLY A 497 -20.20 4.53 14.76
CA GLY A 497 -19.96 5.42 15.89
C GLY A 497 -18.75 6.35 15.73
N GLY A 498 -18.21 6.48 14.50
CA GLY A 498 -17.03 7.30 14.20
C GLY A 498 -15.73 6.71 14.74
N GLY A 499 -15.67 5.38 14.91
CA GLY A 499 -14.47 4.63 15.31
C GLY A 499 -14.07 4.79 16.78
N LYS A 500 -14.97 5.27 17.65
CA LYS A 500 -14.69 5.38 19.08
C LYS A 500 -14.44 3.97 19.65
N ASN A 501 -13.33 3.79 20.37
CA ASN A 501 -12.87 2.52 20.95
C ASN A 501 -12.43 1.45 19.93
N ALA A 502 -12.36 1.76 18.64
CA ALA A 502 -11.85 0.79 17.66
C ALA A 502 -10.33 0.65 17.78
N HIS A 503 -9.86 -0.59 17.89
CA HIS A 503 -8.45 -0.93 17.79
C HIS A 503 -8.06 -1.03 16.31
N ILE A 504 -7.63 0.08 15.71
CA ILE A 504 -7.25 0.11 14.29
C ILE A 504 -5.85 -0.51 14.13
N ALA A 505 -5.76 -1.63 13.41
CA ALA A 505 -4.49 -2.27 13.04
C ALA A 505 -3.74 -1.46 11.98
N GLY A 506 -4.48 -0.90 11.02
CA GLY A 506 -3.99 0.04 10.00
C GLY A 506 -4.95 0.14 8.83
N VAL A 507 -4.42 0.39 7.62
CA VAL A 507 -5.21 0.59 6.40
C VAL A 507 -4.67 -0.26 5.25
N GLY A 508 -5.55 -0.59 4.31
CA GLY A 508 -5.16 -1.21 3.05
C GLY A 508 -5.88 -0.64 1.84
N ALA A 509 -5.36 -0.94 0.66
CA ALA A 509 -6.04 -0.76 -0.61
C ALA A 509 -6.15 -2.13 -1.29
N ALA A 510 -7.28 -2.45 -1.91
CA ALA A 510 -7.49 -3.69 -2.64
C ALA A 510 -7.75 -3.40 -4.11
N ILE A 511 -7.24 -4.25 -5.00
CA ILE A 511 -7.66 -4.32 -6.38
C ILE A 511 -8.16 -5.74 -6.67
N TRP A 512 -9.44 -5.85 -7.03
CA TRP A 512 -10.04 -7.07 -7.58
C TRP A 512 -9.97 -7.03 -9.10
N CYS A 513 -9.79 -8.20 -9.72
CA CYS A 513 -9.34 -8.30 -11.10
C CYS A 513 -10.38 -8.85 -12.08
N GLU A 514 -11.68 -8.85 -11.75
CA GLU A 514 -12.75 -9.42 -12.59
C GLU A 514 -12.86 -8.77 -13.98
N THR A 515 -12.45 -7.50 -14.11
CA THR A 515 -12.52 -6.74 -15.37
C THR A 515 -11.17 -6.53 -16.05
N ILE A 516 -10.07 -6.91 -15.38
CA ILE A 516 -8.69 -6.67 -15.80
C ILE A 516 -8.25 -7.77 -16.77
N LYS A 517 -7.59 -7.38 -17.86
CA LYS A 517 -7.05 -8.31 -18.87
C LYS A 517 -5.58 -8.10 -19.19
N SER A 518 -4.95 -7.10 -18.59
CA SER A 518 -3.53 -6.78 -18.79
C SER A 518 -3.01 -5.91 -17.64
N PHE A 519 -1.69 -5.75 -17.56
CA PHE A 519 -1.09 -4.78 -16.63
C PHE A 519 -1.55 -3.34 -16.87
N ASP A 520 -1.80 -2.94 -18.13
CA ASP A 520 -2.32 -1.59 -18.44
C ASP A 520 -3.73 -1.37 -17.87
N ASP A 521 -4.57 -2.40 -17.84
CA ASP A 521 -5.89 -2.34 -17.20
C ASP A 521 -5.76 -2.17 -15.67
N LEU A 522 -4.83 -2.91 -15.05
CA LEU A 522 -4.49 -2.78 -13.64
C LEU A 522 -4.01 -1.36 -13.33
N SER A 523 -3.00 -0.89 -14.06
CA SER A 523 -2.36 0.39 -13.81
C SER A 523 -3.33 1.57 -14.05
N PHE A 524 -4.21 1.45 -15.05
CA PHE A 524 -5.31 2.38 -15.29
C PHE A 524 -6.23 2.51 -14.08
N LEU A 525 -6.63 1.40 -13.44
CA LEU A 525 -7.53 1.42 -12.29
C LEU A 525 -6.84 1.92 -11.01
N ILE A 526 -5.61 1.52 -10.75
CA ILE A 526 -4.94 1.89 -9.51
C ILE A 526 -4.36 3.32 -9.57
N LEU A 527 -3.95 3.83 -10.74
CA LEU A 527 -3.40 5.19 -10.87
C LEU A 527 -4.43 6.15 -11.50
N PRO A 528 -4.72 7.30 -10.86
CA PRO A 528 -3.91 7.98 -9.84
C PRO A 528 -4.39 7.82 -8.38
N ARG A 529 -5.17 6.79 -8.05
CA ARG A 529 -5.78 6.62 -6.70
C ARG A 529 -4.83 5.99 -5.66
N LEU A 530 -3.89 5.14 -6.08
CA LEU A 530 -2.93 4.46 -5.21
C LEU A 530 -2.07 5.42 -4.36
N PRO A 531 -1.52 6.54 -4.90
CA PRO A 531 -0.84 7.53 -4.07
C PRO A 531 -1.77 8.16 -3.01
N GLY A 532 -3.06 8.30 -3.34
CA GLY A 532 -4.08 8.76 -2.40
C GLY A 532 -4.30 7.79 -1.25
N MET A 533 -4.22 6.48 -1.51
CA MET A 533 -4.31 5.44 -0.48
C MET A 533 -3.09 5.43 0.43
N ALA A 534 -1.89 5.57 -0.14
CA ALA A 534 -0.65 5.73 0.64
C ALA A 534 -0.72 6.91 1.61
N GLN A 535 -1.28 8.03 1.16
CA GLN A 535 -1.50 9.20 1.99
C GLN A 535 -2.33 8.89 3.24
N LYS A 536 -3.33 8.02 3.16
CA LYS A 536 -4.19 7.66 4.30
C LYS A 536 -3.50 6.79 5.34
N GLY A 537 -2.51 6.02 4.92
CA GLY A 537 -1.66 5.22 5.80
C GLY A 537 -0.54 6.03 6.45
N TRP A 538 -0.04 7.05 5.75
CA TRP A 538 1.20 7.74 6.11
C TRP A 538 0.98 9.12 6.72
N SER A 539 0.18 9.98 6.08
CA SER A 539 0.05 11.38 6.51
C SER A 539 -1.07 11.57 7.51
N THR A 540 -0.93 12.56 8.39
CA THR A 540 -2.06 13.00 9.22
C THR A 540 -3.10 13.71 8.35
N VAL A 541 -4.38 13.57 8.72
CA VAL A 541 -5.52 14.18 8.01
C VAL A 541 -5.36 15.69 7.83
N SER A 542 -4.75 16.39 8.80
CA SER A 542 -4.48 17.83 8.74
C SER A 542 -3.50 18.22 7.63
N ASN A 543 -2.59 17.32 7.27
CA ASN A 543 -1.47 17.60 6.37
C ASN A 543 -1.76 17.20 4.93
N SER A 544 -2.92 16.60 4.66
CA SER A 544 -3.27 16.01 3.37
C SER A 544 -4.63 16.52 2.85
N PRO A 545 -4.82 17.83 2.61
CA PRO A 545 -5.98 18.32 1.90
C PRO A 545 -5.92 17.90 0.43
N TRP A 546 -7.08 17.70 -0.19
CA TRP A 546 -7.19 17.30 -1.60
C TRP A 546 -6.38 18.21 -2.53
N GLN A 547 -6.44 19.52 -2.32
CA GLN A 547 -5.76 20.51 -3.17
C GLN A 547 -4.24 20.29 -3.23
N ARG A 548 -3.64 19.90 -2.10
CA ARG A 548 -2.20 19.59 -2.04
C ARG A 548 -1.90 18.28 -2.77
N HIS A 549 -2.73 17.26 -2.55
CA HIS A 549 -2.57 15.97 -3.21
C HIS A 549 -2.72 16.08 -4.72
N SER A 550 -3.80 16.70 -5.20
CA SER A 550 -4.07 16.90 -6.63
C SER A 550 -2.99 17.75 -7.32
N ALA A 551 -2.37 18.70 -6.61
CA ALA A 551 -1.29 19.51 -7.15
C ALA A 551 0.04 18.75 -7.30
N ALA A 552 0.25 17.67 -6.54
CA ALA A 552 1.45 16.83 -6.66
C ALA A 552 1.33 15.77 -7.77
N LEU A 553 0.11 15.34 -8.11
CA LEU A 553 -0.14 14.28 -9.10
C LEU A 553 0.47 14.51 -10.49
N PRO A 554 0.51 15.73 -11.07
CA PRO A 554 1.13 15.95 -12.38
C PRO A 554 2.61 15.53 -12.44
N ALA A 555 3.38 15.87 -11.40
CA ALA A 555 4.79 15.47 -11.33
C ALA A 555 4.95 13.94 -11.21
N HIS A 556 4.07 13.27 -10.47
CA HIS A 556 4.02 11.80 -10.43
C HIS A 556 3.55 11.19 -11.76
N GLY A 557 2.66 11.87 -12.49
CA GLY A 557 2.27 11.50 -13.86
C GLY A 557 3.49 11.37 -14.78
N THR A 558 4.40 12.35 -14.74
CA THR A 558 5.66 12.29 -15.48
C THR A 558 6.54 11.10 -15.04
N VAL A 559 6.55 10.76 -13.74
CA VAL A 559 7.29 9.59 -13.24
C VAL A 559 6.72 8.29 -13.83
N TRP A 560 5.40 8.15 -13.88
CA TRP A 560 4.74 6.98 -14.46
C TRP A 560 5.01 6.88 -15.96
N GLU A 561 4.96 8.00 -16.70
CA GLU A 561 5.28 8.04 -18.13
C GLU A 561 6.73 7.60 -18.40
N LYS A 562 7.70 8.12 -17.64
CA LYS A 562 9.11 7.70 -17.72
C LYS A 562 9.30 6.22 -17.39
N SER A 563 8.50 5.70 -16.46
CA SER A 563 8.49 4.30 -16.07
C SER A 563 7.67 3.42 -17.01
N LYS A 564 7.06 4.00 -18.07
CA LYS A 564 6.19 3.32 -19.03
C LYS A 564 4.97 2.63 -18.40
N ILE A 565 4.45 3.20 -17.32
CA ILE A 565 3.25 2.71 -16.62
C ILE A 565 2.05 3.56 -17.06
N GLY A 566 1.03 2.93 -17.61
CA GLY A 566 -0.23 3.60 -17.97
C GLY A 566 -1.02 4.06 -16.73
N PHE A 567 -1.81 5.11 -16.86
CA PHE A 567 -2.67 5.61 -15.77
C PHE A 567 -3.87 6.39 -16.32
N PHE A 568 -4.93 6.52 -15.53
CA PHE A 568 -6.10 7.32 -15.91
C PHE A 568 -5.81 8.82 -15.78
N LYS A 569 -5.88 9.56 -16.89
CA LYS A 569 -5.70 11.03 -16.90
C LYS A 569 -7.02 11.76 -16.59
N SER A 570 -7.43 11.74 -15.32
CA SER A 570 -8.64 12.42 -14.82
C SER A 570 -8.70 13.89 -15.24
N GLU A 571 -9.86 14.36 -15.72
CA GLU A 571 -10.11 15.78 -16.04
C GLU A 571 -10.09 16.71 -14.82
N LEU A 572 -10.14 16.15 -13.61
CA LEU A 572 -10.07 16.91 -12.36
C LEU A 572 -8.63 17.28 -11.96
N ILE A 573 -7.63 16.71 -12.64
CA ILE A 573 -6.21 16.95 -12.36
C ILE A 573 -5.61 17.78 -13.50
N ARG A 574 -4.78 18.76 -13.13
CA ARG A 574 -4.05 19.63 -14.08
C ARG A 574 -2.73 18.99 -14.48
N TRP A 575 -2.79 17.94 -15.30
CA TRP A 575 -1.66 17.13 -15.77
C TRP A 575 -0.54 17.92 -16.45
#